data_AF-A0A935P061-F1
#
_entry.id   AF-A0A935P061-F1
#
_cell.length_a   1.000
_cell.length_b   1.000
_cell.length_c   1.000
_cell.angle_alpha   90.00
_cell.angle_beta   90.00
_cell.angle_gamma   90.00
#
_symmetry.space_group_name_H-M   'P 1'
#
loop_
_entity.id
_entity.type
_entity.pdbx_description
1 polymer ?
#
loop_
_entity_poly.entity_id
_entity_poly.type
_entity_poly.pdbx_seq_one_letter_code
_entity_poly.pdbx_strand_id
1 'polypeptide(L)' 'MAWQDVLDMVAAGRPGEASCPFCGHRPMTIEEVDFSTRISCSKCKKFIQGKFAP' A
#
# COMPACT_ATOMS: atom_id res chain seq x y z
N MET A 1 -2.85 6.41 11.15
CA MET A 1 -2.50 5.32 10.21
C MET A 1 -1.18 5.66 9.58
N ALA A 2 -0.19 4.82 9.81
CA ALA A 2 1.08 4.88 9.13
C ALA A 2 0.99 4.06 7.84
N TRP A 3 1.95 4.25 6.92
CA TRP A 3 2.11 3.31 5.82
C TRP A 3 2.36 1.87 6.29
N GLN A 4 2.86 1.69 7.52
CA GLN A 4 3.03 0.38 8.12
C GLN A 4 1.71 -0.39 8.21
N ASP A 5 0.63 0.25 8.68
CA ASP A 5 -0.69 -0.39 8.75
C ASP A 5 -1.17 -0.88 7.36
N VAL A 6 -0.87 -0.11 6.31
CA VAL A 6 -1.17 -0.45 4.92
C VAL A 6 -0.34 -1.65 4.45
N LEU A 7 0.95 -1.64 4.76
CA LEU A 7 1.85 -2.75 4.43
C LEU A 7 1.41 -4.04 5.15
N ASP A 8 1.04 -3.95 6.42
CA ASP A 8 0.58 -5.11 7.21
C ASP A 8 -0.72 -5.69 6.65
N MET A 9 -1.67 -4.85 6.21
CA MET A 9 -2.89 -5.31 5.54
C MET A 9 -2.60 -5.99 4.19
N VAL A 10 -1.67 -5.45 3.41
CA VAL A 10 -1.26 -6.06 2.13
C VAL A 10 -0.53 -7.38 2.38
N ALA A 11 0.39 -7.43 3.36
CA ALA A 11 1.09 -8.64 3.77
C ALA A 11 0.13 -9.71 4.33
N ALA A 12 -0.95 -9.29 5.00
CA ALA A 12 -2.03 -10.17 5.45
C ALA A 12 -2.96 -10.65 4.32
N GLY A 13 -2.68 -10.31 3.06
CA GLY A 13 -3.47 -10.71 1.90
C GLY A 13 -4.80 -9.96 1.76
N ARG A 14 -4.95 -8.79 2.41
CA ARG A 14 -6.16 -7.94 2.37
C ARG A 14 -5.90 -6.56 1.74
N PRO A 15 -5.36 -6.50 0.52
CA PRO A 15 -5.02 -5.24 -0.14
C PRO A 15 -6.21 -4.31 -0.38
N GLY A 16 -7.41 -4.87 -0.59
CA GLY A 16 -8.63 -4.10 -0.84
C GLY A 16 -9.18 -3.37 0.40
N GLU A 17 -8.76 -3.77 1.60
CA GLU A 17 -9.15 -3.12 2.86
C GLU A 17 -8.24 -1.94 3.20
N ALA A 18 -7.05 -1.86 2.57
CA ALA A 18 -6.07 -0.82 2.83
C ALA A 18 -6.56 0.56 2.40
N SER A 19 -6.41 1.54 3.31
CA SER A 19 -6.75 2.95 3.08
C SER A 19 -5.51 3.78 2.95
N CYS A 20 -5.55 4.78 2.07
CA CYS A 20 -4.49 5.77 2.04
C CYS A 20 -4.42 6.51 3.40
N PRO A 21 -3.27 6.48 4.11
CA PRO A 21 -3.13 7.07 5.44
C PRO A 21 -3.26 8.60 5.44
N PHE A 22 -3.15 9.24 4.27
CA PHE A 22 -3.20 10.70 4.14
C PHE A 22 -4.57 11.23 3.74
N CYS A 23 -5.34 10.50 2.93
CA CYS A 23 -6.60 10.99 2.37
C CYS A 23 -7.79 10.05 2.58
N GLY A 24 -7.57 8.89 3.22
CA GLY A 24 -8.58 7.89 3.50
C GLY A 24 -9.14 7.17 2.27
N HIS A 25 -8.61 7.43 1.07
CA HIS A 25 -9.11 6.86 -0.17
C HIS A 25 -8.83 5.35 -0.28
N ARG A 26 -9.81 4.62 -0.81
CA ARG A 26 -9.78 3.17 -1.11
C ARG A 26 -10.45 2.91 -2.48
N PRO A 27 -10.09 1.82 -3.19
CA PRO A 27 -8.94 0.95 -2.91
C PRO A 27 -7.61 1.63 -3.28
N MET A 28 -6.50 1.15 -2.70
CA MET A 28 -5.16 1.56 -3.12
C MET A 28 -4.68 0.71 -4.30
N THR A 29 -3.85 1.27 -5.16
CA THR A 29 -3.23 0.55 -6.28
C THR A 29 -1.96 -0.12 -5.78
N ILE A 30 -1.82 -1.42 -6.00
CA ILE A 30 -0.66 -2.20 -5.57
C ILE A 30 -0.05 -2.83 -6.80
N GLU A 31 1.24 -2.57 -7.00
CA GLU A 31 2.01 -3.02 -8.15
C GLU A 31 3.24 -3.75 -7.63
N GLU A 32 3.47 -4.97 -8.10
CA GLU A 32 4.71 -5.69 -7.86
C GLU A 32 5.70 -5.33 -8.96
N VAL A 33 6.78 -4.65 -8.58
CA VAL A 33 7.83 -4.19 -9.50
C VAL A 33 9.14 -4.86 -9.10
N ASP A 34 9.59 -5.77 -9.96
CA ASP A 34 10.76 -6.63 -9.79
C ASP A 34 10.70 -7.48 -8.51
N PHE A 35 11.21 -6.93 -7.40
CA PHE A 35 11.30 -7.55 -6.07
C PHE A 35 10.80 -6.58 -4.98
N SER A 36 10.00 -5.61 -5.38
CA SER A 36 9.44 -4.59 -4.50
C SER A 36 7.96 -4.46 -4.73
N THR A 37 7.22 -4.17 -3.66
CA THR A 37 5.81 -3.84 -3.75
C THR A 37 5.67 -2.34 -3.66
N ARG A 38 5.03 -1.76 -4.67
CA ARG A 38 4.68 -0.35 -4.73
C ARG A 38 3.20 -0.21 -4.44
N ILE A 39 2.87 0.54 -3.39
CA ILE A 39 1.49 0.84 -3.00
C ILE A 39 1.26 2.31 -3.22
N SER A 40 0.36 2.67 -4.13
CA SER A 40 0.07 4.04 -4.53
C SER A 40 -1.40 4.42 -4.33
N CYS A 41 -1.64 5.69 -4.01
CA CYS A 41 -2.97 6.25 -3.92
C CYS A 41 -3.32 7.05 -5.18
N SER A 42 -4.38 6.65 -5.89
CA SER A 42 -4.86 7.36 -7.09
C SER A 42 -5.38 8.77 -6.82
N LYS A 43 -5.77 9.09 -5.58
CA LYS A 43 -6.33 10.40 -5.20
C LYS A 43 -5.27 11.42 -4.78
N CYS A 44 -4.49 11.12 -3.76
CA CYS A 44 -3.46 12.05 -3.26
C CYS A 44 -2.09 11.87 -3.91
N LYS A 45 -1.95 10.90 -4.83
CA LYS A 45 -0.72 10.53 -5.55
C LYS A 45 0.46 10.13 -4.67
N LYS A 46 0.25 10.00 -3.35
CA LYS A 46 1.27 9.47 -2.43
C LYS A 46 1.42 7.97 -2.63
N PHE A 47 2.64 7.51 -2.50
CA PHE A 47 2.97 6.09 -2.62
C PHE A 47 4.05 5.71 -1.60
N ILE A 48 4.11 4.42 -1.30
CA ILE A 48 5.24 3.77 -0.64
C ILE A 48 5.74 2.66 -1.56
N GLN A 49 7.06 2.48 -1.57
CA GLN A 49 7.69 1.35 -2.22
C GLN A 49 8.57 0.68 -1.18
N GLY A 50 8.41 -0.62 -1.02
CA GLY A 50 9.16 -1.41 -0.05
C GLY A 50 9.43 -2.80 -0.58
N LYS A 51 10.44 -3.45 -0.01
CA LYS A 51 10.62 -4.88 -0.15
C LYS A 51 10.03 -5.52 1.11
N PHE A 52 9.13 -6.48 0.95
CA PHE A 52 8.80 -7.36 2.06
C PHE A 52 10.03 -8.25 2.27
N ALA A 53 10.67 -8.16 3.44
CA ALA A 53 11.78 -9.05 3.75
C ALA A 53 11.26 -10.51 3.80
N PRO A 54 12.02 -11.48 3.27
CA PRO A 54 11.67 -12.90 3.34
C PRO A 54 11.66 -13.42 4.78
#